data_AF-A0A0Q4M0D9-F1
#
_entry.id   AF-A0A0Q4M0D9-F1
#
_cell.length_a   1.000
_cell.length_b   1.000
_cell.length_c   1.000
_cell.angle_alpha   90.00
_cell.angle_beta   90.00
_cell.angle_gamma   90.00
#
_symmetry.space_group_name_H-M   'P 1'
#
loop_
_entity.id
_entity.type
_entity.pdbx_description
1 polymer ?
#
loop_
_entity_poly.entity_id
_entity_poly.type
_entity_poly.pdbx_seq_one_letter_code
_entity_poly.pdbx_strand_id
1 'polypeptide(L)'
;MRTRLFTLFLAGGVLLNGCARKTPEAVAAPPVPPVAAVPQPMPKPPLGAAANLAIPAATPDGGYATINRTLSTDAALWHLRSALNVAALQCDIGDPNGVAQYNRLLKVHAARFAAAHRALEAEYRRGGGDWQDRFDDSMTRVYNYFAQPPVRARFCATALPMLAQVADLPAGSLDGFAAPGLGSLDEPFVEFYRAYDAYRIALAQWQAGQGPKLAVDPQVLVASTEVTGGSYRVAAR
;
A
#
# COMPACT_ATOMS: atom_id res chain seq x y z
N MET A 1 18.08 -46.65 72.64
CA MET A 1 18.89 -45.95 73.66
C MET A 1 18.27 -44.56 73.91
N ARG A 2 18.18 -44.12 75.18
CA ARG A 2 18.06 -42.72 75.69
C ARG A 2 17.09 -41.78 74.93
N THR A 3 15.89 -41.44 75.38
CA THR A 3 15.31 -41.15 76.73
C THR A 3 15.72 -39.81 77.36
N ARG A 4 14.69 -39.10 77.89
CA ARG A 4 14.65 -37.91 78.78
C ARG A 4 14.52 -36.55 78.03
N LEU A 5 13.42 -35.78 78.12
CA LEU A 5 12.52 -35.37 79.22
C LEU A 5 13.16 -34.34 80.18
N PHE A 6 12.55 -33.14 80.28
CA PHE A 6 12.36 -32.24 81.45
C PHE A 6 11.83 -30.85 80.94
N THR A 7 11.22 -29.91 81.70
CA THR A 7 10.32 -29.93 82.89
C THR A 7 9.79 -28.50 83.19
N LEU A 8 8.49 -28.23 82.95
CA LEU A 8 7.67 -27.12 83.53
C LEU A 8 8.09 -25.64 83.17
N PHE A 9 7.36 -24.53 83.45
CA PHE A 9 6.18 -24.22 84.29
C PHE A 9 5.50 -22.87 83.85
N LEU A 10 4.22 -22.64 84.25
CA LEU A 10 3.47 -21.35 84.33
C LEU A 10 3.37 -20.47 83.06
N ALA A 11 2.40 -19.58 82.85
CA ALA A 11 1.01 -19.34 83.27
C ALA A 11 0.64 -17.94 82.70
N GLY A 12 -0.59 -17.72 82.26
CA GLY A 12 -0.98 -16.41 81.71
C GLY A 12 -2.29 -16.45 80.94
N GLY A 13 -3.41 -16.41 81.64
CA GLY A 13 -4.73 -16.32 81.01
C GLY A 13 -5.00 -14.90 80.50
N VAL A 14 -5.39 -14.78 79.23
CA VAL A 14 -5.98 -13.56 78.68
C VAL A 14 -7.27 -13.95 77.96
N LEU A 15 -8.40 -13.59 78.57
CA LEU A 15 -9.72 -13.66 77.94
C LEU A 15 -9.86 -12.44 77.02
N LEU A 16 -9.91 -12.65 75.71
CA LEU A 16 -10.26 -11.60 74.74
C LEU A 16 -11.35 -12.06 73.78
N ASN A 17 -12.48 -11.36 73.90
CA ASN A 17 -13.69 -11.35 73.09
C ASN A 17 -13.63 -12.03 71.71
N GLY A 18 -14.50 -13.01 71.52
CA GLY A 18 -14.86 -13.55 70.21
C GLY A 18 -15.64 -12.53 69.38
N CYS A 19 -14.95 -11.67 68.64
CA CYS A 19 -15.55 -10.92 67.53
C CYS A 19 -15.54 -11.78 66.27
N ALA A 20 -16.64 -12.49 66.01
CA ALA A 20 -16.88 -13.16 64.74
C ALA A 20 -16.99 -12.09 63.62
N ARG A 21 -15.86 -11.74 63.00
CA ARG A 21 -15.83 -10.95 61.78
C ARG A 21 -16.39 -11.81 60.65
N LYS A 22 -17.67 -11.57 60.34
CA LYS A 22 -18.31 -12.09 59.13
C LYS A 22 -17.45 -11.67 57.94
N THR A 23 -16.87 -12.64 57.23
CA THR A 23 -16.13 -12.39 55.99
C THR A 23 -17.06 -11.62 55.05
N PRO A 24 -16.67 -10.46 54.50
CA PRO A 24 -17.46 -9.80 53.48
C PRO A 24 -17.57 -10.77 52.30
N GLU A 25 -18.79 -11.25 52.06
CA GLU A 25 -19.09 -12.08 50.90
C GLU A 25 -18.85 -11.22 49.67
N ALA A 26 -17.81 -11.55 48.91
CA ALA A 26 -17.39 -10.77 47.77
C ALA A 26 -18.47 -10.90 46.68
N VAL A 27 -19.38 -9.93 46.65
CA VAL A 27 -20.41 -9.82 45.62
C VAL A 27 -19.69 -9.76 44.28
N ALA A 28 -19.80 -10.84 43.50
CA ALA A 28 -19.21 -10.90 42.18
C ALA A 28 -19.77 -9.74 41.35
N ALA A 29 -18.89 -8.88 40.85
CA ALA A 29 -19.29 -7.80 39.98
C ALA A 29 -20.06 -8.38 38.78
N PRO A 30 -21.20 -7.80 38.38
CA PRO A 30 -21.96 -8.30 37.24
C PRO A 30 -21.04 -8.35 36.01
N PRO A 31 -21.12 -9.42 35.19
CA PRO A 31 -20.26 -9.53 34.02
C PRO A 31 -20.49 -8.32 33.13
N VAL A 32 -19.41 -7.58 32.84
CA VAL A 32 -19.45 -6.42 31.96
C VAL A 32 -20.03 -6.89 30.62
N PRO A 33 -21.14 -6.30 30.13
CA PRO A 33 -21.71 -6.73 28.86
C PRO A 33 -20.65 -6.59 27.76
N PRO A 34 -20.51 -7.59 26.87
CA PRO A 34 -19.49 -7.54 25.83
C PRO A 34 -19.70 -6.29 24.99
N VAL A 35 -18.71 -5.41 24.98
CA VAL A 35 -18.73 -4.19 24.16
C VAL A 35 -18.90 -4.62 22.72
N ALA A 36 -20.00 -4.23 22.09
CA ALA A 36 -20.25 -4.56 20.69
C ALA A 36 -19.08 -4.07 19.83
N ALA A 37 -18.43 -5.00 19.12
CA ALA A 37 -17.28 -4.68 18.30
C ALA A 37 -17.67 -3.64 17.25
N VAL A 38 -17.06 -2.46 17.30
CA VAL A 38 -17.30 -1.40 16.32
C VAL A 38 -16.93 -1.94 14.93
N PRO A 39 -17.85 -1.93 13.95
CA PRO A 39 -17.57 -2.43 12.61
C PRO A 39 -16.37 -1.70 12.00
N GLN A 40 -15.34 -2.46 11.65
CA GLN A 40 -14.14 -1.89 11.03
C GLN A 40 -14.50 -1.33 9.65
N PRO A 41 -14.04 -0.13 9.27
CA PRO A 41 -14.30 0.44 7.95
C PRO A 41 -13.62 -0.40 6.86
N MET A 42 -14.26 -0.50 5.69
CA MET A 42 -13.69 -1.20 4.55
C MET A 42 -12.38 -0.51 4.09
N PRO A 43 -11.26 -1.25 3.94
CA PRO A 43 -10.03 -0.71 3.38
C PRO A 43 -10.25 -0.11 1.99
N LYS A 44 -9.55 0.98 1.69
CA LYS A 44 -9.62 1.68 0.40
C LYS A 44 -8.29 1.52 -0.36
N PRO A 45 -8.30 1.46 -1.70
CA PRO A 45 -7.07 1.47 -2.49
C PRO A 45 -6.21 2.71 -2.19
N PRO A 46 -4.86 2.59 -2.20
CA PRO A 46 -3.98 3.73 -2.01
C PRO A 46 -4.11 4.73 -3.16
N LEU A 47 -3.92 6.02 -2.84
CA LEU A 47 -3.86 7.13 -3.81
C LEU A 47 -5.07 7.23 -4.75
N GLY A 48 -6.24 6.71 -4.35
CA GLY A 48 -7.45 6.71 -5.17
C GLY A 48 -7.42 5.75 -6.37
N ALA A 49 -6.53 4.75 -6.35
CA ALA A 49 -6.46 3.73 -7.39
C ALA A 49 -7.76 2.91 -7.54
N ALA A 50 -7.93 2.26 -8.69
CA ALA A 50 -9.01 1.30 -8.88
C ALA A 50 -8.85 0.09 -7.93
N ALA A 51 -9.96 -0.43 -7.40
CA ALA A 51 -9.98 -1.58 -6.49
C ALA A 51 -9.58 -2.92 -7.14
N ASN A 52 -9.57 -2.97 -8.47
CA ASN A 52 -9.20 -4.11 -9.31
C ASN A 52 -7.99 -3.82 -10.22
N LEU A 53 -7.14 -2.85 -9.85
CA LEU A 53 -5.93 -2.53 -10.58
C LEU A 53 -4.97 -3.73 -10.60
N ALA A 54 -4.55 -4.13 -11.80
CA ALA A 54 -3.44 -5.06 -11.96
C ALA A 54 -2.12 -4.31 -11.71
N ILE A 55 -1.34 -4.78 -10.75
CA ILE A 55 0.02 -4.30 -10.47
C ILE A 55 1.06 -5.37 -10.89
N PRO A 56 2.33 -5.01 -11.11
CA PRO A 56 3.38 -5.99 -11.34
C PRO A 56 3.48 -7.00 -10.20
N ALA A 57 3.96 -8.22 -10.49
CA ALA A 57 4.20 -9.21 -9.45
C ALA A 57 5.33 -8.75 -8.51
N ALA A 58 5.16 -9.04 -7.22
CA ALA A 58 6.25 -8.95 -6.24
C ALA A 58 7.36 -9.96 -6.60
N THR A 59 8.61 -9.58 -6.38
CA THR A 59 9.80 -10.40 -6.69
C THR A 59 10.41 -10.99 -5.42
N PRO A 60 11.20 -12.09 -5.52
CA PRO A 60 11.80 -12.73 -4.34
C PRO A 60 12.72 -11.82 -3.49
N ASP A 61 13.27 -10.76 -4.10
CA ASP A 61 14.05 -9.71 -3.44
C ASP A 61 13.21 -8.64 -2.70
N GLY A 62 11.88 -8.79 -2.64
CA GLY A 62 10.99 -7.87 -1.91
C GLY A 62 10.68 -6.55 -2.65
N GLY A 63 11.06 -6.48 -3.92
CA GLY A 63 10.67 -5.45 -4.89
C GLY A 63 9.52 -5.91 -5.79
N TYR A 64 9.38 -5.25 -6.94
CA TYR A 64 8.35 -5.53 -7.95
C TYR A 64 8.97 -5.72 -9.33
N ALA A 65 8.33 -6.48 -10.21
CA ALA A 65 8.78 -6.70 -11.58
C ALA A 65 8.53 -5.47 -12.50
N THR A 66 9.12 -4.32 -12.15
CA THR A 66 9.04 -3.07 -12.91
C THR A 66 9.81 -3.16 -14.24
N ILE A 67 9.50 -2.29 -15.19
CA ILE A 67 10.22 -2.21 -16.47
C ILE A 67 11.64 -1.64 -16.34
N ASN A 68 12.00 -1.11 -15.16
CA ASN A 68 13.28 -0.44 -14.91
C ASN A 68 14.33 -1.36 -14.26
N ARG A 69 14.10 -2.67 -14.26
CA ARG A 69 14.98 -3.68 -13.65
C ARG A 69 15.88 -4.37 -14.65
N THR A 70 17.04 -4.82 -14.17
CA THR A 70 18.02 -5.62 -14.94
C THR A 70 18.40 -5.01 -16.29
N LEU A 71 18.48 -3.68 -16.33
CA LEU A 71 18.80 -2.91 -17.52
C LEU A 71 20.31 -2.87 -17.79
N SER A 72 20.70 -2.76 -19.05
CA SER A 72 22.03 -2.29 -19.43
C SER A 72 22.19 -0.81 -19.06
N THR A 73 23.43 -0.29 -19.05
CA THR A 73 23.70 1.13 -18.82
C THR A 73 22.99 2.02 -19.85
N ASP A 74 22.94 1.59 -21.11
CA ASP A 74 22.27 2.33 -22.19
C ASP A 74 20.75 2.27 -22.07
N ALA A 75 20.19 1.11 -21.70
CA ALA A 75 18.77 0.98 -21.38
C ALA A 75 18.36 1.88 -20.20
N ALA A 76 19.14 1.88 -19.10
CA ALA A 76 18.87 2.72 -17.94
C ALA A 76 18.93 4.22 -18.28
N LEU A 77 19.90 4.64 -19.09
CA LEU A 77 20.02 6.03 -19.55
C LEU A 77 18.86 6.43 -20.46
N TRP A 78 18.39 5.52 -21.32
CA TRP A 78 17.23 5.76 -22.18
C TRP A 78 15.92 5.82 -21.38
N HIS A 79 15.75 4.96 -20.38
CA HIS A 79 14.59 4.99 -19.49
C HIS A 79 14.56 6.25 -18.63
N LEU A 80 15.72 6.72 -18.12
CA LEU A 80 15.83 8.01 -17.43
C LEU A 80 15.36 9.16 -18.35
N ARG A 81 15.82 9.19 -19.61
CA ARG A 81 15.36 10.18 -20.60
C ARG A 81 13.84 10.16 -20.77
N SER A 82 13.25 8.98 -20.91
CA SER A 82 11.80 8.83 -21.07
C SER A 82 11.02 9.27 -19.84
N ALA A 83 11.50 8.94 -18.63
CA ALA A 83 10.91 9.43 -17.38
C ALA A 83 10.94 10.96 -17.31
N LEU A 84 12.10 11.57 -17.56
CA LEU A 84 12.26 13.02 -17.55
C LEU A 84 11.45 13.73 -18.65
N ASN A 85 11.18 13.06 -19.78
CA ASN A 85 10.25 13.56 -20.80
C ASN A 85 8.80 13.57 -20.29
N VAL A 86 8.35 12.46 -19.70
CA VAL A 86 7.01 12.37 -19.09
C VAL A 86 6.84 13.44 -18.01
N ALA A 87 7.87 13.66 -17.18
CA ALA A 87 7.86 14.70 -16.16
C ALA A 87 7.67 16.11 -16.75
N ALA A 88 8.45 16.45 -17.79
CA ALA A 88 8.36 17.74 -18.48
C ALA A 88 7.00 17.98 -19.16
N LEU A 89 6.23 16.93 -19.46
CA LEU A 89 4.92 17.02 -20.11
C LEU A 89 3.73 17.00 -19.14
N GLN A 90 3.83 16.32 -17.99
CA GLN A 90 2.67 16.05 -17.13
C GLN A 90 2.72 16.65 -15.72
N CYS A 91 3.89 17.13 -15.26
CA CYS A 91 4.08 17.46 -13.85
C CYS A 91 3.72 18.91 -13.49
N ASP A 92 4.02 19.85 -14.37
CA ASP A 92 3.46 21.21 -14.33
C ASP A 92 3.13 21.64 -15.76
N ILE A 93 1.87 21.51 -16.14
CA ILE A 93 1.38 21.80 -17.50
C ILE A 93 1.31 23.32 -17.74
N GLY A 94 1.30 24.14 -16.67
CA GLY A 94 1.25 25.59 -16.74
C GLY A 94 2.63 26.26 -16.80
N ASP A 95 3.66 25.63 -16.24
CA ASP A 95 5.03 26.17 -16.21
C ASP A 95 5.89 25.69 -17.41
N PRO A 96 6.30 26.58 -18.34
CA PRO A 96 7.19 26.22 -19.44
C PRO A 96 8.61 25.81 -19.00
N ASN A 97 9.00 26.04 -17.75
CA ASN A 97 10.33 25.75 -17.22
C ASN A 97 10.71 24.27 -17.35
N GLY A 98 9.78 23.34 -17.05
CA GLY A 98 10.04 21.89 -17.19
C GLY A 98 10.39 21.50 -18.63
N VAL A 99 9.62 22.02 -19.61
CA VAL A 99 9.91 21.81 -21.05
C VAL A 99 11.24 22.46 -21.44
N ALA A 100 11.56 23.65 -20.94
CA ALA A 100 12.82 24.34 -21.21
C ALA A 100 14.04 23.58 -20.65
N GLN A 101 13.94 23.03 -19.44
CA GLN A 101 14.96 22.18 -18.82
C GLN A 101 15.16 20.88 -19.59
N TYR A 102 14.08 20.21 -20.00
CA TYR A 102 14.16 19.00 -20.81
C TYR A 102 14.81 19.25 -22.18
N ASN A 103 14.50 20.39 -22.83
CA ASN A 103 15.14 20.78 -24.08
C ASN A 103 16.64 21.11 -23.89
N ARG A 104 17.04 21.68 -22.74
CA ARG A 104 18.46 21.87 -22.38
C ARG A 104 19.18 20.53 -22.22
N LEU A 105 18.60 19.60 -21.44
CA LEU A 105 19.09 18.23 -21.27
C LEU A 105 19.30 17.53 -22.61
N LEU A 106 18.30 17.55 -23.49
CA LEU A 106 18.42 16.98 -24.84
C LEU A 106 19.56 17.62 -25.64
N LYS A 107 19.72 18.95 -25.57
CA LYS A 107 20.78 19.67 -26.31
C LYS A 107 22.17 19.34 -25.80
N VAL A 108 22.39 19.33 -24.48
CA VAL A 108 23.71 19.07 -23.87
C VAL A 108 24.15 17.62 -24.08
N HIS A 109 23.21 16.67 -24.02
CA HIS A 109 23.52 15.24 -24.00
C HIS A 109 23.12 14.48 -25.27
N ALA A 110 22.75 15.18 -26.35
CA ALA A 110 22.28 14.62 -27.63
C ALA A 110 23.13 13.43 -28.14
N ALA A 111 24.46 13.59 -28.15
CA ALA A 111 25.38 12.55 -28.63
C ALA A 111 25.33 11.27 -27.77
N ARG A 112 25.23 11.41 -26.45
CA ARG A 112 25.16 10.27 -25.51
C ARG A 112 23.81 9.56 -25.60
N PHE A 113 22.70 10.32 -25.71
CA PHE A 113 21.37 9.75 -25.93
C PHE A 113 21.28 9.00 -27.27
N ALA A 114 21.83 9.56 -28.35
CA ALA A 114 21.87 8.89 -29.64
C ALA A 114 22.74 7.61 -29.63
N ALA A 115 23.81 7.58 -28.84
CA ALA A 115 24.60 6.37 -28.62
C ALA A 115 23.81 5.31 -27.84
N ALA A 116 23.15 5.69 -26.74
CA ALA A 116 22.33 4.77 -25.94
C ALA A 116 21.19 4.15 -26.75
N HIS A 117 20.49 4.96 -27.56
CA HIS A 117 19.41 4.47 -28.42
C HIS A 117 19.89 3.36 -29.36
N ARG A 118 20.98 3.61 -30.11
CA ARG A 118 21.56 2.62 -31.03
C ARG A 118 22.08 1.37 -30.33
N ALA A 119 22.62 1.50 -29.12
CA ALA A 119 23.05 0.36 -28.31
C ALA A 119 21.83 -0.49 -27.88
N LEU A 120 20.74 0.15 -27.46
CA LEU A 120 19.50 -0.51 -27.07
C LEU A 120 18.81 -1.19 -28.26
N GLU A 121 18.70 -0.53 -29.41
CA GLU A 121 18.23 -1.16 -30.66
C GLU A 121 19.08 -2.42 -30.99
N ALA A 122 20.40 -2.34 -30.82
CA ALA A 122 21.30 -3.47 -31.04
C ALA A 122 21.17 -4.59 -29.98
N GLU A 123 20.74 -4.29 -28.74
CA GLU A 123 20.35 -5.30 -27.75
C GLU A 123 19.11 -6.07 -28.21
N TYR A 124 18.05 -5.36 -28.61
CA TYR A 124 16.82 -5.98 -29.09
C TYR A 124 17.05 -6.81 -30.35
N ARG A 125 17.79 -6.26 -31.32
CA ARG A 125 18.16 -6.94 -32.58
C ARG A 125 18.98 -8.21 -32.38
N ARG A 126 19.85 -8.25 -31.36
CA ARG A 126 20.58 -9.49 -30.99
C ARG A 126 19.65 -10.59 -30.44
N GLY A 127 18.47 -10.23 -29.94
CA GLY A 127 17.43 -11.19 -29.57
C GLY A 127 16.69 -11.82 -30.76
N GLY A 128 16.88 -11.33 -31.99
CA GLY A 128 16.27 -11.88 -33.21
C GLY A 128 14.75 -11.72 -33.29
N GLY A 129 14.15 -12.38 -34.29
CA GLY A 129 12.71 -12.32 -34.58
C GLY A 129 12.22 -10.88 -34.82
N ASP A 130 10.99 -10.61 -34.36
CA ASP A 130 10.31 -9.31 -34.47
C ASP A 130 10.88 -8.32 -33.44
N TRP A 131 12.18 -8.02 -33.56
CA TRP A 131 12.92 -7.21 -32.59
C TRP A 131 12.50 -5.74 -32.57
N GLN A 132 12.02 -5.23 -33.71
CA GLN A 132 11.50 -3.86 -33.86
C GLN A 132 10.21 -3.70 -33.05
N ASP A 133 9.21 -4.55 -33.29
CA ASP A 133 7.94 -4.56 -32.55
C ASP A 133 8.17 -4.70 -31.05
N ARG A 134 9.06 -5.61 -30.62
CA ARG A 134 9.42 -5.77 -29.20
C ARG A 134 10.12 -4.54 -28.61
N PHE A 135 10.88 -3.79 -29.42
CA PHE A 135 11.52 -2.55 -28.99
C PHE A 135 10.48 -1.44 -28.83
N ASP A 136 9.62 -1.23 -29.83
CA ASP A 136 8.58 -0.20 -29.82
C ASP A 136 7.52 -0.45 -28.72
N ASP A 137 7.13 -1.70 -28.50
CA ASP A 137 6.29 -2.12 -27.36
C ASP A 137 6.96 -1.79 -26.02
N SER A 138 8.27 -2.06 -25.91
CA SER A 138 9.03 -1.74 -24.69
C SER A 138 9.07 -0.23 -24.45
N MET A 139 9.36 0.56 -25.48
CA MET A 139 9.39 2.02 -25.37
C MET A 139 8.02 2.57 -24.93
N THR A 140 6.95 2.10 -25.57
CA THR A 140 5.56 2.43 -25.21
C THR A 140 5.25 2.08 -23.75
N ARG A 141 5.69 0.91 -23.28
CA ARG A 141 5.53 0.49 -21.88
C ARG A 141 6.31 1.37 -20.90
N VAL A 142 7.49 1.88 -21.26
CA VAL A 142 8.26 2.82 -20.42
C VAL A 142 7.50 4.14 -20.24
N TYR A 143 6.96 4.72 -21.31
CA TYR A 143 6.14 5.93 -21.24
C TYR A 143 4.87 5.72 -20.40
N ASN A 144 4.13 4.63 -20.66
CA ASN A 144 2.93 4.27 -19.91
C ASN A 144 3.22 4.02 -18.42
N TYR A 145 4.40 3.48 -18.09
CA TYR A 145 4.82 3.26 -16.71
C TYR A 145 4.95 4.57 -15.94
N PHE A 146 5.69 5.56 -16.47
CA PHE A 146 5.86 6.85 -15.80
C PHE A 146 4.59 7.74 -15.83
N ALA A 147 3.61 7.41 -16.68
CA ALA A 147 2.33 8.12 -16.80
C ALA A 147 1.21 7.60 -15.86
N GLN A 148 1.46 6.61 -14.98
CA GLN A 148 0.41 6.02 -14.11
C GLN A 148 -0.26 7.08 -13.19
N PRO A 149 -1.58 7.37 -13.37
CA PRO A 149 -2.23 8.49 -12.67
C PRO A 149 -2.18 8.45 -11.14
N PRO A 150 -2.32 7.30 -10.44
CA PRO A 150 -2.24 7.25 -8.97
C PRO A 150 -0.88 7.69 -8.42
N VAL A 151 0.20 7.45 -9.17
CA VAL A 151 1.58 7.73 -8.73
C VAL A 151 2.05 9.12 -9.14
N ARG A 152 1.43 9.72 -10.18
CA ARG A 152 1.83 11.00 -10.80
C ARG A 152 2.30 12.06 -9.81
N ALA A 153 1.54 12.33 -8.75
CA ALA A 153 1.89 13.37 -7.77
C ALA A 153 3.23 13.11 -7.05
N ARG A 154 3.50 11.86 -6.66
CA ARG A 154 4.78 11.47 -6.02
C ARG A 154 5.92 11.46 -7.04
N PHE A 155 5.68 10.88 -8.22
CA PHE A 155 6.65 10.89 -9.32
C PHE A 155 7.10 12.31 -9.66
N CYS A 156 6.17 13.25 -9.80
CA CYS A 156 6.46 14.64 -10.14
C CYS A 156 7.24 15.39 -9.06
N ALA A 157 6.99 15.10 -7.77
CA ALA A 157 7.75 15.66 -6.66
C ALA A 157 9.23 15.27 -6.70
N THR A 158 9.56 14.06 -7.18
CA THR A 158 10.95 13.62 -7.40
C THR A 158 11.51 14.08 -8.75
N ALA A 159 10.69 14.04 -9.80
CA ALA A 159 11.16 14.20 -11.17
C ALA A 159 11.45 15.66 -11.58
N LEU A 160 10.69 16.65 -11.09
CA LEU A 160 10.94 18.06 -11.43
C LEU A 160 12.29 18.58 -10.86
N PRO A 161 12.65 18.35 -9.57
CA PRO A 161 13.98 18.70 -9.08
C PRO A 161 15.11 17.96 -9.80
N MET A 162 14.90 16.68 -10.11
CA MET A 162 15.87 15.89 -10.87
C MET A 162 16.06 16.41 -12.30
N LEU A 163 14.97 16.82 -12.97
CA LEU A 163 15.04 17.39 -14.31
C LEU A 163 15.89 18.66 -14.34
N ALA A 164 15.71 19.56 -13.37
CA ALA A 164 16.54 20.74 -13.22
C ALA A 164 18.03 20.37 -12.99
N GLN A 165 18.31 19.48 -12.03
CA GLN A 165 19.67 19.00 -11.75
C GLN A 165 20.35 18.39 -12.99
N VAL A 166 19.64 17.53 -13.71
CA VAL A 166 20.18 16.79 -14.87
C VAL A 166 20.31 17.68 -16.11
N ALA A 167 19.51 18.74 -16.24
CA ALA A 167 19.64 19.71 -17.32
C ALA A 167 20.90 20.59 -17.20
N ASP A 168 21.43 20.76 -15.98
CA ASP A 168 22.63 21.54 -15.69
C ASP A 168 23.90 20.67 -15.53
N LEU A 169 23.79 19.35 -15.70
CA LEU A 169 24.95 18.44 -15.70
C LEU A 169 25.87 18.68 -16.92
N PRO A 170 27.20 18.60 -16.76
CA PRO A 170 28.12 18.71 -17.89
C PRO A 170 28.04 17.49 -18.81
N ALA A 171 28.30 17.69 -20.11
CA ALA A 171 28.39 16.59 -21.06
C ALA A 171 29.40 15.52 -20.60
N GLY A 172 29.01 14.24 -20.70
CA GLY A 172 29.80 13.09 -20.24
C GLY A 172 29.50 12.59 -18.81
N SER A 173 28.74 13.33 -17.98
CA SER A 173 28.43 12.87 -16.61
C SER A 173 27.21 11.97 -16.47
N LEU A 174 26.40 11.79 -17.53
CA LEU A 174 25.16 11.00 -17.46
C LEU A 174 25.38 9.52 -17.10
N ASP A 175 26.49 8.92 -17.48
CA ASP A 175 26.72 7.48 -17.27
C ASP A 175 26.78 7.10 -15.77
N GLY A 176 27.36 7.97 -14.94
CA GLY A 176 27.35 7.80 -13.48
C GLY A 176 26.01 8.17 -12.82
N PHE A 177 25.15 8.92 -13.53
CA PHE A 177 23.85 9.39 -13.01
C PHE A 177 22.68 8.48 -13.41
N ALA A 178 22.73 7.85 -14.59
CA ALA A 178 21.61 7.20 -15.23
C ALA A 178 20.89 6.17 -14.35
N ALA A 179 21.63 5.17 -13.85
CA ALA A 179 21.08 4.10 -13.03
C ALA A 179 20.55 4.58 -11.65
N PRO A 180 21.29 5.34 -10.82
CA PRO A 180 20.76 5.82 -9.54
C PRO A 180 19.60 6.81 -9.71
N GLY A 181 19.67 7.71 -10.71
CA GLY A 181 18.58 8.62 -11.03
C GLY A 181 17.31 7.88 -11.44
N LEU A 182 17.42 6.88 -12.33
CA LEU A 182 16.30 6.03 -12.71
C LEU A 182 15.70 5.28 -11.51
N GLY A 183 16.53 4.73 -10.62
CA GLY A 183 16.07 4.07 -9.40
C GLY A 183 15.24 5.00 -8.50
N SER A 184 15.69 6.25 -8.32
CA SER A 184 14.92 7.26 -7.57
C SER A 184 13.60 7.66 -8.25
N LEU A 185 13.52 7.58 -9.59
CA LEU A 185 12.26 7.79 -10.32
C LEU A 185 11.35 6.55 -10.32
N ASP A 186 11.89 5.35 -10.12
CA ASP A 186 11.14 4.08 -10.01
C ASP A 186 10.48 3.90 -8.63
N GLU A 187 11.14 4.37 -7.57
CA GLU A 187 10.71 4.14 -6.18
C GLU A 187 9.26 4.59 -5.86
N PRO A 188 8.74 5.75 -6.33
CA PRO A 188 7.34 6.13 -6.10
C PRO A 188 6.31 5.10 -6.60
N PHE A 189 6.66 4.34 -7.64
CA PHE A 189 5.81 3.27 -8.19
C PHE A 189 5.96 1.99 -7.37
N VAL A 190 7.18 1.64 -6.96
CA VAL A 190 7.48 0.52 -6.04
C VAL A 190 6.77 0.70 -4.69
N GLU A 191 6.81 1.89 -4.11
CA GLU A 191 6.05 2.26 -2.90
C GLU A 191 4.54 2.07 -3.11
N PHE A 192 4.02 2.52 -4.25
CA PHE A 192 2.60 2.40 -4.57
C PHE A 192 2.17 0.94 -4.69
N TYR A 193 2.95 0.09 -5.37
CA TYR A 193 2.67 -1.35 -5.47
C TYR A 193 2.71 -2.02 -4.09
N ARG A 194 3.69 -1.66 -3.24
CA ARG A 194 3.79 -2.13 -1.84
C ARG A 194 2.55 -1.74 -1.02
N ALA A 195 2.09 -0.50 -1.15
CA ALA A 195 0.86 -0.04 -0.50
C ALA A 195 -0.40 -0.73 -1.06
N TYR A 196 -0.40 -1.10 -2.35
CA TYR A 196 -1.52 -1.76 -3.00
C TYR A 196 -1.67 -3.22 -2.56
N ASP A 197 -0.57 -3.98 -2.43
CA ASP A 197 -0.63 -5.33 -1.84
C ASP A 197 -1.01 -5.30 -0.36
N ALA A 198 -0.51 -4.32 0.42
CA ALA A 198 -0.96 -4.11 1.80
C ALA A 198 -2.48 -3.85 1.89
N TYR A 199 -3.03 -3.06 0.95
CA TYR A 199 -4.48 -2.88 0.79
C TYR A 199 -5.21 -4.20 0.48
N ARG A 200 -4.70 -5.03 -0.44
CA ARG A 200 -5.31 -6.33 -0.78
C ARG A 200 -5.35 -7.28 0.42
N ILE A 201 -4.27 -7.33 1.21
CA ILE A 201 -4.21 -8.14 2.44
C ILE A 201 -5.23 -7.62 3.47
N ALA A 202 -5.26 -6.31 3.72
CA ALA A 202 -6.21 -5.71 4.65
C ALA A 202 -7.66 -5.93 4.21
N LEU A 203 -7.95 -5.84 2.91
CA LEU A 203 -9.28 -6.08 2.36
C LEU A 203 -9.72 -7.54 2.56
N ALA A 204 -8.84 -8.51 2.31
CA ALA A 204 -9.13 -9.93 2.53
C ALA A 204 -9.39 -10.25 4.01
N GLN A 205 -8.61 -9.66 4.93
CA GLN A 205 -8.83 -9.76 6.37
C GLN A 205 -10.16 -9.14 6.80
N TRP A 206 -10.48 -7.94 6.28
CA TRP A 206 -11.75 -7.27 6.54
C TRP A 206 -12.94 -8.09 6.03
N GLN A 207 -12.83 -8.68 4.83
CA GLN A 207 -13.85 -9.57 4.24
C GLN A 207 -14.06 -10.83 5.08
N ALA A 208 -12.99 -11.47 5.57
CA ALA A 208 -13.07 -12.64 6.44
C ALA A 208 -13.69 -12.32 7.81
N GLY A 209 -13.59 -11.07 8.27
CA GLY A 209 -14.24 -10.58 9.49
C GLY A 209 -15.71 -10.15 9.31
N GLN A 210 -16.25 -10.12 8.09
CA GLN A 210 -17.68 -9.84 7.87
C GLN A 210 -18.52 -11.09 8.16
N GLY A 211 -19.51 -10.93 9.04
CA GLY A 211 -20.56 -11.95 9.21
C GLY A 211 -21.39 -12.14 7.94
N PRO A 212 -22.17 -13.24 7.84
CA PRO A 212 -23.00 -13.51 6.68
C PRO A 212 -23.95 -12.33 6.40
N LYS A 213 -23.87 -11.77 5.19
CA LYS A 213 -24.84 -10.78 4.74
C LYS A 213 -26.19 -11.46 4.57
N LEU A 214 -27.13 -11.11 5.44
CA LEU A 214 -28.54 -11.49 5.28
C LEU A 214 -29.06 -10.90 3.97
N ALA A 215 -29.26 -11.74 2.97
CA ALA A 215 -30.04 -11.39 1.80
C ALA A 215 -31.51 -11.30 2.22
N VAL A 216 -32.04 -10.08 2.28
CA VAL A 216 -33.46 -9.86 2.53
C VAL A 216 -34.20 -10.13 1.23
N ASP A 217 -34.99 -11.20 1.20
CA ASP A 217 -35.93 -11.44 0.10
C ASP A 217 -37.03 -10.36 0.14
N PRO A 218 -37.18 -9.53 -0.92
CA PRO A 218 -38.23 -8.53 -0.98
C PRO A 218 -39.64 -9.13 -0.88
N GLN A 219 -39.85 -10.39 -1.29
CA GLN A 219 -41.15 -11.07 -1.18
C GLN A 219 -41.56 -11.30 0.27
N VAL A 220 -40.60 -11.47 1.19
CA VAL A 220 -40.86 -11.63 2.64
C VAL A 220 -41.24 -10.30 3.31
N LEU A 221 -40.93 -9.16 2.66
CA LEU A 221 -41.36 -7.82 3.12
C LEU A 221 -42.73 -7.40 2.57
N VAL A 222 -43.35 -8.20 1.68
CA VAL A 222 -44.72 -7.95 1.22
C VAL A 222 -45.68 -8.38 2.33
N ALA A 223 -46.54 -7.46 2.78
CA ALA A 223 -47.51 -7.75 3.83
C ALA A 223 -48.46 -8.87 3.40
N SER A 224 -48.35 -10.04 4.03
CA SER A 224 -49.30 -11.14 3.79
C SER A 224 -50.69 -10.74 4.26
N THR A 225 -51.66 -10.80 3.34
CA THR A 225 -53.09 -10.59 3.63
C THR A 225 -53.71 -11.77 4.41
N GLU A 226 -52.99 -12.88 4.56
CA GLU A 226 -53.47 -14.08 5.26
C GLU A 226 -53.51 -13.92 6.79
N VAL A 227 -52.77 -12.95 7.34
CA VAL A 227 -52.73 -12.67 8.80
C VAL A 227 -53.67 -11.52 9.19
N THR A 228 -54.89 -11.54 8.67
CA THR A 228 -56.01 -10.70 9.15
C THR A 228 -57.21 -11.52 9.65
N GLY A 229 -56.93 -12.66 10.29
CA GLY A 229 -57.92 -13.54 10.95
C GLY A 229 -58.46 -13.02 12.30
N GLY A 230 -58.53 -11.71 12.52
CA GLY A 230 -58.92 -11.11 13.81
C GLY A 230 -59.65 -9.78 13.65
N SER A 231 -60.98 -9.82 13.68
CA SER A 231 -61.82 -8.62 13.58
C SER A 231 -61.86 -7.85 14.90
N TYR A 232 -61.13 -6.74 14.99
CA TYR A 232 -61.29 -5.78 16.09
C TYR A 232 -62.44 -4.81 15.77
N ARG A 233 -63.57 -4.96 16.47
CA ARG A 233 -64.63 -3.94 16.46
C ARG A 233 -64.18 -2.74 17.29
N VAL A 234 -63.79 -1.65 16.62
CA VAL A 234 -63.64 -0.36 17.28
C VAL A 234 -65.04 0.19 17.60
N ALA A 235 -65.37 0.30 18.88
CA ALA A 235 -66.63 0.91 19.31
C ALA A 235 -66.52 2.44 19.16
N ALA A 236 -67.40 3.03 18.34
CA ALA A 236 -67.47 4.47 18.18
C ALA A 236 -68.21 5.13 19.35
N ARG A 237 -67.59 6.14 19.96
CA ARG A 237 -68.21 7.29 20.63
C ARG A 237 -67.31 8.50 20.45
#